data_AF-A0A8H7TK39-F1
#
_entry.id   AF-A0A8H7TK39-F1
#
_cell.length_a   1.000
_cell.length_b   1.000
_cell.length_c   1.000
_cell.angle_alpha   90.00
_cell.angle_beta   90.00
_cell.angle_gamma   90.00
#
_symmetry.space_group_name_H-M   'P 1'
#
loop_
_entity.id
_entity.type
_entity.pdbx_description
1 polymer ?
#
loop_
_entity_poly.entity_id
_entity_poly.type
_entity_poly.pdbx_seq_one_letter_code
_entity_poly.pdbx_strand_id
1 'polypeptide(L)'
;MTTSTHLSQLEALTKKAESLVLSLQSAKIHPSKDQYKTFNTLSLRLCGAAAAVPTEIEALKERRTDSSREEGRKLISQAQSDRTTLFVTTELKNRAVFVRNIKLFFEGPLDSGIDSGTIKGRKRLTRERCERICSLSRDGLLSWAVAFAPSIWMANTMSNNTFDYLEEHIEPEHPLEWPSEIYDILRTVGAVYDGEENAMIATQQKKRKRIEDETTGEVQTSHPSLTGDVYELTVEDARMVVMSDQILGKIWLTDTYEANYTSFMTIPIADKMTSRFVIKRPRLM
;
A
#
# COMPACT_ATOMS: atom_id res chain seq x y z
N MET A 1 22.38 -15.35 9.21
CA MET A 1 21.11 -15.70 8.55
C MET A 1 20.13 -14.56 8.78
N THR A 2 19.30 -14.21 7.81
CA THR A 2 18.31 -13.13 7.93
C THR A 2 16.94 -13.70 8.31
N THR A 3 16.05 -12.90 8.90
CA THR A 3 14.66 -13.30 9.19
C THR A 3 13.94 -13.83 7.94
N SER A 4 14.18 -13.18 6.80
CA SER A 4 13.70 -13.64 5.48
C SER A 4 14.18 -15.05 5.12
N THR A 5 15.40 -15.44 5.52
CA THR A 5 15.92 -16.81 5.31
C THR A 5 15.09 -17.84 6.08
N HIS A 6 14.73 -17.55 7.34
CA HIS A 6 13.96 -18.46 8.17
C HIS A 6 12.51 -18.60 7.70
N LEU A 7 11.90 -17.51 7.21
CA LEU A 7 10.56 -17.55 6.62
C LEU A 7 10.51 -18.43 5.37
N SER A 8 11.45 -18.25 4.43
CA SER A 8 11.53 -19.09 3.23
C SER A 8 11.81 -20.56 3.55
N GLN A 9 12.58 -20.84 4.60
CA GLN A 9 12.79 -22.22 5.08
C GLN A 9 11.50 -22.85 5.61
N LEU A 10 10.74 -22.13 6.43
CA LEU A 10 9.47 -22.62 6.96
C LEU A 10 8.48 -22.90 5.83
N GLU A 11 8.35 -21.97 4.87
CA GLU A 11 7.49 -22.16 3.69
C GLU A 11 7.90 -23.39 2.87
N ALA A 12 9.19 -23.58 2.62
CA ALA A 12 9.70 -24.73 1.87
C ALA A 12 9.45 -26.06 2.61
N LEU A 13 9.53 -26.07 3.94
CA LEU A 13 9.23 -27.25 4.75
C LEU A 13 7.73 -27.59 4.71
N THR A 14 6.86 -26.59 4.82
CA THR A 14 5.41 -26.75 4.71
C THR A 14 5.05 -27.39 3.36
N LYS A 15 5.54 -26.84 2.25
CA LYS A 15 5.29 -27.40 0.90
C LYS A 15 5.77 -28.84 0.76
N LYS A 16 6.92 -29.18 1.34
CA LYS A 16 7.44 -30.56 1.33
C LYS A 16 6.56 -31.51 2.14
N ALA A 17 6.08 -31.08 3.30
CA ALA A 17 5.17 -31.87 4.12
C ALA A 17 3.85 -32.14 3.39
N GLU A 18 3.26 -31.11 2.77
CA GLU A 18 2.04 -31.23 1.96
C GLU A 18 2.24 -32.17 0.76
N SER A 19 3.35 -32.02 0.03
CA SER A 19 3.68 -32.90 -1.09
C SER A 19 3.88 -34.36 -0.66
N LEU A 20 4.46 -34.60 0.52
CA LEU A 20 4.61 -35.94 1.08
C LEU A 20 3.24 -36.55 1.42
N VAL A 21 2.32 -35.78 2.00
CA VAL A 21 0.95 -36.23 2.29
C VAL A 21 0.23 -36.64 1.00
N LEU A 22 0.30 -35.82 -0.05
CA LEU A 22 -0.29 -36.16 -1.35
C LEU A 22 0.33 -37.42 -1.96
N SER A 23 1.65 -37.60 -1.80
CA SER A 23 2.35 -38.80 -2.27
C SER A 23 1.89 -40.05 -1.51
N LEU A 24 1.69 -39.96 -0.18
CA LEU A 24 1.18 -41.07 0.62
C LEU A 24 -0.28 -41.43 0.28
N GLN A 25 -1.10 -40.43 -0.04
CA GLN A 25 -2.51 -40.62 -0.42
C GLN A 25 -2.67 -41.20 -1.83
N SER A 26 -1.81 -40.80 -2.77
CA SER A 26 -1.91 -41.17 -4.18
C SER A 26 -1.25 -42.52 -4.50
N ALA A 27 -0.40 -43.03 -3.62
CA ALA A 27 0.53 -44.07 -4.02
C ALA A 27 0.15 -45.49 -3.58
N LYS A 28 0.45 -46.44 -4.47
CA LYS A 28 0.54 -47.90 -4.23
C LYS A 28 1.82 -48.26 -3.44
N ILE A 29 2.15 -47.51 -2.38
CA ILE A 29 3.31 -47.83 -1.55
C ILE A 29 2.92 -48.97 -0.61
N HIS A 30 3.77 -49.98 -0.49
CA HIS A 30 3.59 -51.08 0.46
C HIS A 30 4.75 -51.09 1.45
N PRO A 31 4.79 -50.14 2.42
CA PRO A 31 5.84 -50.11 3.42
C PRO A 31 5.91 -51.41 4.22
N SER A 32 7.11 -51.82 4.59
CA SER A 32 7.30 -52.90 5.55
C SER A 32 6.85 -52.47 6.96
N LYS A 33 6.67 -53.44 7.86
CA LYS A 33 6.32 -53.17 9.27
C LYS A 33 7.29 -52.20 9.95
N ASP A 34 8.59 -52.35 9.68
CA ASP A 34 9.62 -51.47 10.23
C ASP A 34 9.56 -50.06 9.62
N GLN A 35 9.28 -49.95 8.32
CA GLN A 35 9.10 -48.66 7.65
C GLN A 35 7.88 -47.91 8.18
N TYR A 36 6.77 -48.60 8.47
CA TYR A 36 5.61 -48.00 9.13
C TYR A 36 5.95 -47.45 10.52
N LYS A 37 6.73 -48.19 11.30
CA LYS A 37 7.20 -47.72 12.62
C LYS A 37 8.05 -46.46 12.46
N THR A 38 8.97 -46.43 11.51
CA THR A 38 9.81 -45.26 11.22
C THR A 38 8.98 -44.06 10.76
N PHE A 39 7.99 -44.26 9.87
CA PHE A 39 7.08 -43.19 9.44
C PHE A 39 6.34 -42.58 10.63
N ASN A 40 5.78 -43.41 11.51
CA ASN A 40 5.08 -42.92 12.70
C ASN A 40 6.01 -42.13 13.63
N THR A 41 7.22 -42.63 13.89
CA THR A 41 8.19 -41.91 14.73
C THR A 41 8.59 -40.56 14.14
N LEU A 42 8.87 -40.50 12.83
CA LEU A 42 9.24 -39.26 12.17
C LEU A 42 8.06 -38.27 12.09
N SER A 43 6.85 -38.77 11.83
CA SER A 43 5.63 -37.95 11.83
C SER A 43 5.38 -37.32 13.20
N LEU A 44 5.50 -38.10 14.29
CA LEU A 44 5.35 -37.57 15.65
C LEU A 44 6.38 -36.49 15.96
N ARG A 45 7.64 -36.70 15.55
CA ARG A 45 8.71 -35.72 15.74
C ARG A 45 8.46 -34.45 14.93
N LEU A 46 7.97 -34.57 13.70
CA LEU A 46 7.57 -33.44 12.86
C LEU A 46 6.43 -32.65 13.52
N CYS A 47 5.39 -33.33 14.01
CA CYS A 47 4.28 -32.69 14.74
C CYS A 47 4.79 -31.97 16.00
N GLY A 48 5.68 -32.59 16.78
CA GLY A 48 6.26 -31.97 17.96
C GLY A 48 7.08 -30.72 17.62
N ALA A 49 7.89 -30.76 16.56
CA ALA A 49 8.63 -29.60 16.09
C ALA A 49 7.68 -28.50 15.59
N ALA A 50 6.65 -28.85 14.80
CA ALA A 50 5.65 -27.91 14.31
C ALA A 50 4.86 -27.25 15.45
N ALA A 51 4.53 -27.99 16.51
CA ALA A 51 3.85 -27.46 17.69
C ALA A 51 4.73 -26.49 18.51
N ALA A 52 6.06 -26.69 18.51
CA ALA A 52 6.99 -25.79 19.19
C ALA A 52 7.21 -24.46 18.46
N VAL A 53 7.05 -24.44 17.12
CA VAL A 53 7.30 -23.23 16.31
C VAL A 53 6.44 -22.04 16.74
N PRO A 54 5.10 -22.15 16.91
CA PRO A 54 4.28 -21.06 17.44
C PRO A 54 4.74 -20.58 18.83
N THR A 55 5.08 -21.50 19.74
CA THR A 55 5.55 -21.15 21.09
C THR A 55 6.84 -20.33 21.05
N GLU A 56 7.80 -20.72 20.21
CA GLU A 56 9.05 -19.95 20.05
C GLU A 56 8.84 -18.62 19.33
N ILE A 57 7.91 -18.54 18.37
CA ILE A 57 7.53 -17.28 17.75
C ILE A 57 6.96 -16.31 18.79
N GLU A 58 6.06 -16.78 19.65
CA GLU A 58 5.53 -15.97 20.76
C GLU A 58 6.66 -15.60 21.74
N ALA A 59 7.52 -16.54 22.15
CA ALA A 59 8.66 -16.23 23.00
C ALA A 59 9.62 -15.20 22.37
N LEU A 60 9.80 -15.21 21.05
CA LEU A 60 10.58 -14.21 20.32
C LEU A 60 9.90 -12.84 20.31
N LYS A 61 8.57 -12.79 20.17
CA LYS A 61 7.80 -11.54 20.33
C LYS A 61 7.94 -11.00 21.74
N GLU A 62 7.89 -11.87 22.75
CA GLU A 62 8.08 -11.52 24.17
C GLU A 62 9.48 -10.97 24.46
N ARG A 63 10.51 -11.42 23.74
CA ARG A 63 11.89 -10.93 23.87
C ARG A 63 12.15 -9.60 23.15
N ARG A 64 11.18 -9.00 22.44
CA ARG A 64 11.32 -7.61 21.95
C ARG A 64 11.57 -6.72 23.18
N THR A 65 12.56 -5.82 23.07
CA THR A 65 13.07 -4.99 24.17
C THR A 65 11.96 -4.48 25.10
N ASP A 66 12.03 -4.85 26.38
CA ASP A 66 11.03 -4.48 27.41
C ASP A 66 10.67 -2.99 27.38
N SER A 67 11.66 -2.13 27.08
CA SER A 67 11.46 -0.68 26.92
C SER A 67 10.49 -0.30 25.80
N SER A 68 10.56 -0.94 24.63
CA SER A 68 9.66 -0.64 23.50
C SER A 68 8.25 -1.14 23.75
N ARG A 69 8.12 -2.25 24.48
CA ARG A 69 6.84 -2.80 24.90
C ARG A 69 6.17 -1.94 25.97
N GLU A 70 6.91 -1.49 26.97
CA GLU A 70 6.39 -0.56 27.98
C GLU A 70 5.94 0.76 27.35
N GLU A 71 6.76 1.33 26.45
CA GLU A 71 6.38 2.52 25.68
C GLU A 71 5.10 2.27 24.85
N GLY A 72 5.05 1.15 24.12
CA GLY A 72 3.88 0.74 23.35
C GLY A 72 2.63 0.60 24.21
N ARG A 73 2.71 -0.05 25.37
CA ARG A 73 1.59 -0.18 26.33
C ARG A 73 1.08 1.17 26.78
N LYS A 74 1.97 2.09 27.17
CA LYS A 74 1.58 3.45 27.58
C LYS A 74 0.83 4.18 26.48
N LEU A 75 1.32 4.07 25.24
CA LEU A 75 0.68 4.70 24.07
C LEU A 75 -0.68 4.08 23.74
N ILE A 76 -0.84 2.76 23.83
CA ILE A 76 -2.13 2.09 23.67
C ILE A 76 -3.12 2.52 24.75
N SER A 77 -2.71 2.52 26.02
CA SER A 77 -3.58 2.97 27.11
C SER A 77 -4.00 4.44 26.93
N GLN A 78 -3.09 5.29 26.47
CA GLN A 78 -3.40 6.68 26.13
C GLN A 78 -4.41 6.77 24.97
N ALA A 79 -4.18 6.03 23.89
CA ALA A 79 -5.08 6.00 22.73
C ALA A 79 -6.50 5.54 23.12
N GLN A 80 -6.61 4.50 23.95
CA GLN A 80 -7.88 4.01 24.46
C GLN A 80 -8.57 5.05 25.37
N SER A 81 -7.82 5.76 26.20
CA SER A 81 -8.34 6.85 27.04
C SER A 81 -8.83 8.03 26.20
N ASP A 82 -8.07 8.45 25.19
CA ASP A 82 -8.44 9.54 24.28
C ASP A 82 -9.68 9.19 23.47
N ARG A 83 -9.76 7.95 22.97
CA ARG A 83 -10.95 7.42 22.32
C ARG A 83 -12.14 7.43 23.26
N THR A 84 -12.01 6.89 24.47
CA THR A 84 -13.11 6.89 25.46
C THR A 84 -13.58 8.32 25.74
N THR A 85 -12.66 9.27 25.88
CA THR A 85 -12.99 10.67 26.07
C THR A 85 -13.77 11.23 24.89
N LEU A 86 -13.31 11.00 23.65
CA LEU A 86 -14.01 11.41 22.42
C LEU A 86 -15.45 10.86 22.37
N PHE A 87 -15.67 9.60 22.75
CA PHE A 87 -17.01 9.01 22.76
C PHE A 87 -17.91 9.61 23.86
N VAL A 88 -17.34 9.98 25.00
CA VAL A 88 -18.09 10.60 26.11
C VAL A 88 -18.41 12.08 25.82
N THR A 89 -17.43 12.84 25.35
CA THR A 89 -17.60 14.29 25.11
C THR A 89 -18.19 14.59 23.74
N THR A 90 -18.16 13.62 22.81
CA THR A 90 -18.46 13.80 21.39
C THR A 90 -17.61 14.88 20.70
N GLU A 91 -16.48 15.24 21.31
CA GLU A 91 -15.61 16.33 20.87
C GLU A 91 -14.17 15.84 20.65
N LEU A 92 -13.65 16.09 19.46
CA LEU A 92 -12.28 15.79 19.07
C LEU A 92 -11.33 16.91 19.50
N LYS A 93 -10.67 16.70 20.66
CA LYS A 93 -9.71 17.65 21.26
C LYS A 93 -8.68 18.22 20.28
N ASN A 94 -8.21 17.44 19.30
CA ASN A 94 -7.17 17.87 18.38
C ASN A 94 -7.52 17.60 16.92
N ARG A 95 -8.59 18.26 16.45
CA ARG A 95 -9.05 18.24 15.05
C ARG A 95 -7.92 18.48 14.04
N ALA A 96 -7.02 19.42 14.32
CA ALA A 96 -5.89 19.72 13.41
C ALA A 96 -4.88 18.57 13.31
N VAL A 97 -4.65 17.81 14.38
CA VAL A 97 -3.83 16.60 14.34
C VAL A 97 -4.52 15.50 13.55
N PHE A 98 -5.81 15.25 13.80
CA PHE A 98 -6.57 14.26 13.07
C PHE A 98 -6.56 14.52 11.55
N VAL A 99 -6.86 15.76 11.13
CA VAL A 99 -6.81 16.15 9.72
C VAL A 99 -5.43 15.89 9.13
N ARG A 100 -4.36 16.32 9.81
CA ARG A 100 -2.97 16.09 9.34
C ARG A 100 -2.64 14.61 9.22
N ASN A 101 -3.08 13.78 10.16
CA ASN A 101 -2.90 12.33 10.09
C ASN A 101 -3.62 11.74 8.88
N ILE A 102 -4.90 12.06 8.69
CA ILE A 102 -5.68 11.59 7.54
C ILE A 102 -4.97 11.97 6.22
N LYS A 103 -4.58 13.24 6.07
CA LYS A 103 -3.83 13.67 4.88
C LYS A 103 -2.54 12.88 4.70
N LEU A 104 -1.74 12.75 5.77
CA LEU A 104 -0.45 12.07 5.73
C LEU A 104 -0.58 10.57 5.42
N PHE A 105 -1.62 9.89 5.89
CA PHE A 105 -1.84 8.48 5.61
C PHE A 105 -2.09 8.21 4.13
N PHE A 106 -2.87 9.07 3.47
CA PHE A 106 -3.26 8.89 2.07
C PHE A 106 -2.29 9.53 1.07
N GLU A 107 -1.68 10.67 1.41
CA GLU A 107 -0.71 11.35 0.52
C GLU A 107 0.74 10.88 0.76
N GLY A 108 1.04 10.40 1.96
CA GLY A 108 2.40 10.17 2.41
C GLY A 108 3.19 11.47 2.61
N PRO A 109 4.48 11.36 2.99
CA PRO A 109 5.35 12.52 3.11
C PRO A 109 5.70 13.09 1.74
N LEU A 110 5.58 14.42 1.60
CA LEU A 110 5.99 15.15 0.40
C LEU A 110 7.50 15.09 0.20
N ASP A 111 7.95 14.63 -0.95
CA ASP A 111 9.37 14.60 -1.32
C ASP A 111 9.85 15.99 -1.78
N SER A 112 11.11 16.32 -1.47
CA SER A 112 11.75 17.56 -1.91
C SER A 112 13.05 17.26 -2.64
N GLY A 113 13.29 17.96 -3.75
CA GLY A 113 14.52 17.80 -4.54
C GLY A 113 15.80 18.10 -3.77
N ILE A 114 15.70 18.88 -2.68
CA ILE A 114 16.82 19.26 -1.81
C ILE A 114 17.00 18.33 -0.59
N ASP A 115 16.21 17.26 -0.48
CA ASP A 115 16.33 16.34 0.66
C ASP A 115 17.67 15.61 0.67
N SER A 116 18.31 15.57 1.83
CA SER A 116 19.48 14.73 2.06
C SER A 116 19.11 13.24 2.03
N GLY A 117 20.09 12.36 1.84
CA GLY A 117 19.87 10.91 1.88
C GLY A 117 19.22 10.43 3.19
N THR A 118 19.54 11.06 4.32
CA THR A 118 18.93 10.75 5.62
C THR A 118 17.47 11.18 5.69
N ILE A 119 17.11 12.34 5.12
CA ILE A 119 15.72 12.80 5.04
C ILE A 119 14.91 11.90 4.10
N LYS A 120 15.45 11.53 2.94
CA LYS A 120 14.82 10.58 2.02
C LYS A 120 14.56 9.22 2.68
N GLY A 121 15.52 8.73 3.45
CA GLY A 121 15.35 7.50 4.25
C GLY A 121 14.21 7.61 5.26
N ARG A 122 14.09 8.74 5.97
CA ARG A 122 12.97 9.01 6.90
C ARG A 122 11.63 9.07 6.20
N LYS A 123 11.56 9.74 5.04
CA LYS A 123 10.33 9.83 4.24
C LYS A 123 9.90 8.46 3.74
N ARG A 124 10.83 7.63 3.26
CA ARG A 124 10.55 6.24 2.87
C ARG A 124 9.97 5.43 4.03
N LEU A 125 10.62 5.42 5.20
CA LEU A 125 10.11 4.67 6.35
C LEU A 125 8.76 5.21 6.85
N THR A 126 8.57 6.53 6.82
CA THR A 126 7.26 7.13 7.17
C THR A 126 6.17 6.71 6.19
N ARG A 127 6.49 6.61 4.90
CA ARG A 127 5.58 6.12 3.87
C ARG A 127 5.20 4.65 4.08
N GLU A 128 6.18 3.79 4.35
CA GLU A 128 5.94 2.38 4.71
C GLU A 128 5.01 2.27 5.95
N ARG A 129 5.18 3.14 6.95
CA ARG A 129 4.28 3.21 8.11
C ARG A 129 2.87 3.66 7.72
N CYS A 130 2.73 4.65 6.83
CA CYS A 130 1.42 5.09 6.35
C CYS A 130 0.68 3.95 5.63
N GLU A 131 1.38 3.21 4.76
CA GLU A 131 0.81 2.07 4.04
C GLU A 131 0.30 0.97 5.00
N ARG A 132 1.07 0.68 6.06
CA ARG A 132 0.65 -0.25 7.13
C ARG A 132 -0.57 0.25 7.88
N ILE A 133 -0.60 1.52 8.28
CA ILE A 133 -1.78 2.12 8.95
C ILE A 133 -3.01 2.09 8.03
N CYS A 134 -2.84 2.35 6.73
CA CYS A 134 -3.91 2.26 5.74
C CYS A 134 -4.41 0.84 5.48
N SER A 135 -3.63 -0.17 5.88
CA SER A 135 -4.01 -1.59 5.76
C SER A 135 -4.80 -2.10 6.97
N LEU A 136 -4.92 -1.30 8.03
CA LEU A 136 -5.77 -1.59 9.19
C LEU A 136 -7.26 -1.51 8.83
N SER A 137 -8.12 -2.02 9.72
CA SER A 137 -9.55 -1.75 9.64
C SER A 137 -9.82 -0.24 9.72
N ARG A 138 -11.00 0.18 9.24
CA ARG A 138 -11.45 1.58 9.33
C ARG A 138 -11.34 2.09 10.77
N ASP A 139 -11.70 1.28 11.75
CA ASP A 139 -11.67 1.68 13.15
C ASP A 139 -10.25 1.68 13.72
N GLY A 140 -9.36 0.81 13.23
CA GLY A 140 -7.93 0.87 13.54
C GLY A 140 -7.27 2.15 13.00
N LEU A 141 -7.51 2.49 11.74
CA LEU A 141 -7.03 3.72 11.11
C LEU A 141 -7.53 4.97 11.86
N LEU A 142 -8.83 5.04 12.16
CA LEU A 142 -9.40 6.17 12.88
C LEU A 142 -8.89 6.25 14.32
N SER A 143 -8.72 5.12 15.00
CA SER A 143 -8.09 5.08 16.33
C SER A 143 -6.67 5.64 16.29
N TRP A 144 -5.88 5.30 15.26
CA TRP A 144 -4.56 5.88 15.06
C TRP A 144 -4.61 7.40 14.81
N ALA A 145 -5.49 7.82 13.89
CA ALA A 145 -5.63 9.22 13.50
C ALA A 145 -6.00 10.13 14.67
N VAL A 146 -6.83 9.64 15.59
CA VAL A 146 -7.26 10.36 16.80
C VAL A 146 -6.15 10.38 17.85
N ALA A 147 -5.46 9.26 18.05
CA ALA A 147 -4.56 9.10 19.19
C ALA A 147 -3.15 9.68 18.98
N PHE A 148 -2.58 9.55 17.78
CA PHE A 148 -1.14 9.76 17.62
C PHE A 148 -0.82 10.88 16.62
N ALA A 149 -0.30 12.00 17.11
CA ALA A 149 0.22 13.04 16.23
C ALA A 149 1.41 12.51 15.39
N PRO A 150 1.62 13.00 14.14
CA PRO A 150 2.74 12.57 13.30
C PRO A 150 4.09 12.69 14.00
N SER A 151 4.27 13.73 14.80
CA SER A 151 5.50 13.96 15.57
C SER A 151 5.87 12.81 16.50
N ILE A 152 4.91 11.96 16.89
CA ILE A 152 5.09 10.82 17.78
C ILE A 152 5.51 9.58 16.99
N TRP A 153 4.87 9.28 15.85
CA TRP A 153 5.01 7.98 15.18
C TRP A 153 5.80 8.03 13.86
N MET A 154 6.18 9.20 13.34
CA MET A 154 7.01 9.29 12.13
C MET A 154 8.40 8.65 12.33
N ALA A 155 9.09 8.41 11.21
CA ALA A 155 10.43 7.85 11.20
C ALA A 155 11.40 8.67 12.06
N ASN A 156 12.19 7.97 12.89
CA ASN A 156 13.14 8.50 13.89
C ASN A 156 12.57 9.10 15.16
N THR A 157 11.25 9.20 15.33
CA THR A 157 10.67 9.45 16.65
C THR A 157 10.37 8.12 17.36
N MET A 158 9.53 7.30 16.74
CA MET A 158 9.12 6.01 17.29
C MET A 158 9.98 4.89 16.73
N SER A 159 10.44 3.98 17.58
CA SER A 159 11.16 2.78 17.15
C SER A 159 10.27 1.86 16.33
N ASN A 160 10.84 1.04 15.43
CA ASN A 160 10.04 0.06 14.69
C ASN A 160 9.35 -0.95 15.63
N ASN A 161 10.01 -1.36 16.71
CA ASN A 161 9.42 -2.28 17.67
C ASN A 161 8.20 -1.66 18.37
N THR A 162 8.28 -0.38 18.75
CA THR A 162 7.14 0.34 19.34
C THR A 162 6.01 0.48 18.32
N PHE A 163 6.33 0.82 17.07
CA PHE A 163 5.34 0.93 15.99
C PHE A 163 4.63 -0.39 15.73
N ASP A 164 5.39 -1.49 15.57
CA ASP A 164 4.84 -2.83 15.35
C ASP A 164 3.92 -3.23 16.52
N TYR A 165 4.32 -2.91 17.76
CA TYR A 165 3.48 -3.14 18.93
C TYR A 165 2.17 -2.37 18.86
N LEU A 166 2.18 -1.10 18.45
CA LEU A 166 0.95 -0.32 18.32
C LEU A 166 0.04 -0.88 17.24
N GLU A 167 0.57 -1.22 16.08
CA GLU A 167 -0.19 -1.79 14.97
C GLU A 167 -0.89 -3.10 15.37
N GLU A 168 -0.22 -3.95 16.14
CA GLU A 168 -0.78 -5.21 16.65
C GLU A 168 -1.94 -5.00 17.65
N HIS A 169 -2.04 -3.84 18.32
CA HIS A 169 -2.92 -3.64 19.49
C HIS A 169 -3.87 -2.43 19.41
N ILE A 170 -3.79 -1.61 18.36
CA ILE A 170 -4.60 -0.39 18.21
C ILE A 170 -6.03 -0.70 17.75
N GLU A 171 -6.22 -1.82 17.04
CA GLU A 171 -7.53 -2.23 16.53
C GLU A 171 -8.49 -2.51 17.69
N PRO A 172 -9.73 -1.96 17.66
CA PRO A 172 -10.73 -2.30 18.65
C PRO A 172 -11.22 -3.74 18.46
N GLU A 173 -11.55 -4.41 19.55
CA GLU A 173 -12.10 -5.77 19.55
C GLU A 173 -13.47 -5.87 18.85
N HIS A 174 -14.20 -4.75 18.79
CA HIS A 174 -15.54 -4.68 18.22
C HIS A 174 -15.67 -3.45 17.31
N PRO A 175 -16.50 -3.51 16.25
CA PRO A 175 -16.79 -2.36 15.41
C PRO A 175 -17.29 -1.17 16.22
N LEU A 176 -16.80 0.03 15.87
CA LEU A 176 -17.12 1.26 16.59
C LEU A 176 -18.07 2.17 15.79
N GLU A 177 -19.03 2.76 16.50
CA GLU A 177 -19.86 3.85 15.98
C GLU A 177 -19.21 5.20 16.31
N TRP A 178 -18.35 5.69 15.41
CA TRP A 178 -17.64 6.95 15.62
C TRP A 178 -18.59 8.15 15.73
N PRO A 179 -18.29 9.16 16.58
CA PRO A 179 -19.07 10.39 16.67
C PRO A 179 -19.18 11.11 15.32
N SER A 180 -20.31 11.80 15.09
CA SER A 180 -20.60 12.50 13.81
C SER A 180 -19.52 13.50 13.41
N GLU A 181 -18.87 14.15 14.38
CA GLU A 181 -17.78 15.09 14.14
C GLU A 181 -16.65 14.47 13.30
N ILE A 182 -16.33 13.18 13.51
CA ILE A 182 -15.31 12.47 12.73
C ILE A 182 -15.71 12.42 11.26
N TYR A 183 -16.96 12.06 10.97
CA TYR A 183 -17.47 11.97 9.61
C TYR A 183 -17.58 13.35 8.94
N ASP A 184 -17.93 14.39 9.70
CA ASP A 184 -17.99 15.76 9.18
C ASP A 184 -16.60 16.27 8.80
N ILE A 185 -15.58 15.95 9.60
CA ILE A 185 -14.19 16.24 9.26
C ILE A 185 -13.76 15.49 8.01
N LEU A 186 -14.01 14.19 7.94
CA LEU A 186 -13.64 13.37 6.78
C LEU A 186 -14.30 13.88 5.49
N ARG A 187 -15.58 14.27 5.57
CA ARG A 187 -16.30 14.88 4.44
C ARG A 187 -15.70 16.21 4.03
N THR A 188 -15.32 17.05 5.00
CA THR A 188 -14.66 18.34 4.72
C THR A 188 -13.30 18.12 4.06
N VAL A 189 -12.52 17.17 4.58
CA VAL A 189 -11.21 16.81 4.04
C VAL A 189 -11.37 16.28 2.60
N GLY A 190 -12.31 15.38 2.35
CA GLY A 190 -12.64 14.88 1.02
C GLY A 190 -13.07 15.98 0.03
N ALA A 191 -13.97 16.88 0.45
CA ALA A 191 -14.43 17.98 -0.40
C ALA A 191 -13.32 18.99 -0.74
N VAL A 192 -12.33 19.19 0.15
CA VAL A 192 -11.15 20.01 -0.15
C VAL A 192 -10.30 19.35 -1.24
N TYR A 193 -10.15 18.03 -1.23
CA TYR A 193 -9.44 17.33 -2.31
C TYR A 193 -10.14 17.48 -3.66
N ASP A 194 -11.45 17.28 -3.70
CA ASP A 194 -12.24 17.48 -4.92
C ASP A 194 -12.12 18.93 -5.41
N GLY A 195 -12.10 19.90 -4.50
CA GLY A 195 -11.96 21.33 -4.82
C GLY A 195 -10.56 21.73 -5.29
N GLU A 196 -9.50 21.26 -4.63
CA GLU A 196 -8.09 21.56 -4.96
C GLU A 196 -7.69 20.92 -6.29
N GLU A 197 -8.11 19.68 -6.56
CA GLU A 197 -7.89 19.02 -7.85
C GLU A 197 -8.59 19.80 -8.98
N ASN A 198 -9.85 20.18 -8.78
CA ASN A 198 -10.60 20.98 -9.74
C ASN A 198 -10.00 22.39 -9.95
N ALA A 199 -9.49 23.03 -8.89
CA ALA A 199 -8.83 24.33 -8.97
C ALA A 199 -7.45 24.24 -9.66
N MET A 200 -6.71 23.16 -9.45
CA MET A 200 -5.44 22.90 -10.13
C MET A 200 -5.65 22.64 -11.62
N ILE A 201 -6.68 21.87 -11.99
CA ILE A 201 -7.12 21.67 -13.38
C ILE A 201 -7.54 23.01 -14.01
N ALA A 202 -8.36 23.81 -13.32
CA ALA A 202 -8.79 25.12 -13.81
C ALA A 202 -7.62 26.10 -14.00
N THR A 203 -6.63 26.07 -13.10
CA THR A 203 -5.42 26.91 -13.19
C THR A 203 -4.52 26.48 -14.34
N GLN A 204 -4.37 25.18 -14.59
CA GLN A 204 -3.65 24.66 -15.75
C GLN A 204 -4.37 25.00 -17.07
N GLN A 205 -5.70 24.92 -17.11
CA GLN A 205 -6.49 25.35 -18.26
C GLN A 205 -6.40 26.86 -18.51
N LYS A 206 -6.38 27.68 -17.45
CA LYS A 206 -6.21 29.13 -17.55
C LYS A 206 -4.80 29.53 -18.00
N LYS A 207 -3.77 28.79 -17.57
CA LYS A 207 -2.39 28.94 -18.10
C LYS A 207 -2.31 28.54 -19.57
N ARG A 208 -2.97 27.45 -19.99
CA ARG A 208 -3.04 27.06 -21.42
C ARG A 208 -3.73 28.12 -22.27
N LYS A 209 -4.86 28.67 -21.83
CA LYS A 209 -5.55 29.78 -22.51
C LYS A 209 -4.69 31.05 -22.61
N ARG A 210 -3.91 31.39 -21.58
CA ARG A 210 -2.98 32.54 -21.65
C ARG A 210 -1.85 32.32 -22.66
N ILE A 211 -1.35 31.10 -22.78
CA ILE A 211 -0.33 30.75 -23.78
C ILE A 211 -0.94 30.78 -25.20
N GLU A 212 -2.20 30.37 -25.36
CA GLU A 212 -2.93 30.48 -26.63
C GLU A 212 -3.22 31.95 -27.02
N ASP A 213 -3.60 32.81 -26.07
CA ASP A 213 -3.89 34.24 -26.32
C ASP A 213 -2.62 35.08 -26.55
N GLU A 214 -1.47 34.71 -25.97
CA GLU A 214 -0.17 35.35 -26.21
C GLU A 214 0.49 34.91 -27.54
N THR A 215 -0.07 33.90 -28.21
CA THR A 215 0.40 33.41 -29.53
C THR A 215 -0.55 33.81 -30.65
N THR A 216 -1.22 34.97 -30.54
CA THR A 216 -2.04 35.54 -31.62
C THR A 216 -1.17 36.35 -32.61
N GLY A 217 -0.26 35.66 -33.28
CA GLY A 217 0.18 35.97 -34.63
C GLY A 217 -0.12 34.73 -35.46
N GLU A 218 -1.00 34.87 -36.45
CA GLU A 218 -1.55 33.79 -37.30
C GLU A 218 -0.61 32.60 -37.49
N VAL A 219 -0.92 31.50 -36.80
CA VAL A 219 -0.55 30.16 -37.25
C VAL A 219 -1.81 29.31 -37.12
N GLN A 220 -2.27 28.81 -38.27
CA GLN A 220 -3.29 27.79 -38.38
C GLN A 220 -3.07 26.72 -37.30
N THR A 221 -4.07 26.49 -36.46
CA THR A 221 -4.10 25.34 -35.55
C THR A 221 -4.28 24.07 -36.38
N SER A 222 -3.22 23.61 -37.02
CA SER A 222 -3.02 22.19 -37.15
C SER A 222 -2.89 21.66 -35.73
N HIS A 223 -3.89 20.94 -35.23
CA HIS A 223 -3.65 19.99 -34.16
C HIS A 223 -2.38 19.22 -34.55
N PRO A 224 -1.34 19.12 -33.69
CA PRO A 224 -0.24 18.22 -33.99
C PRO A 224 -0.91 16.85 -34.16
N SER A 225 -0.93 16.34 -35.39
CA SER A 225 -1.44 15.00 -35.64
C SER A 225 -0.62 14.10 -34.72
N LEU A 226 -1.29 13.46 -33.76
CA LEU A 226 -0.67 12.45 -32.93
C LEU A 226 -0.29 11.32 -33.87
N THR A 227 0.92 11.42 -34.42
CA THR A 227 1.46 10.52 -35.42
C THR A 227 2.37 9.61 -34.63
N GLY A 228 1.94 8.37 -34.47
CA GLY A 228 2.62 7.37 -33.68
C GLY A 228 2.31 5.99 -34.22
N ASP A 229 3.18 5.05 -33.90
CA ASP A 229 2.98 3.67 -34.29
C ASP A 229 1.89 3.02 -33.42
N VAL A 230 0.98 2.29 -34.03
CA VAL A 230 -0.08 1.56 -33.34
C VAL A 230 0.42 0.15 -33.04
N TYR A 231 0.33 -0.28 -31.79
CA TYR A 231 0.70 -1.61 -31.34
C TYR A 231 -0.49 -2.30 -30.70
N GLU A 232 -0.61 -3.60 -30.92
CA GLU A 232 -1.58 -4.42 -30.18
C GLU A 232 -1.10 -4.56 -28.72
N LEU A 233 -1.95 -4.14 -27.77
CA LEU A 233 -1.66 -4.21 -26.35
C LEU A 233 -2.56 -5.26 -25.68
N THR A 234 -1.97 -6.08 -24.81
CA THR A 234 -2.74 -6.93 -23.90
C THR A 234 -3.18 -6.14 -22.67
N VAL A 235 -4.14 -6.68 -21.91
CA VAL A 235 -4.58 -6.08 -20.62
C VAL A 235 -3.40 -5.91 -19.66
N GLU A 236 -2.46 -6.85 -19.64
CA GLU A 236 -1.28 -6.79 -18.78
C GLU A 236 -0.30 -5.70 -19.25
N ASP A 237 -0.17 -5.47 -20.56
CA ASP A 237 0.62 -4.38 -21.10
C ASP A 237 0.04 -3.02 -20.69
N ALA A 238 -1.28 -2.85 -20.80
CA ALA A 238 -1.98 -1.64 -20.35
C ALA A 238 -1.79 -1.42 -18.84
N ARG A 239 -1.88 -2.49 -18.05
CA ARG A 239 -1.63 -2.44 -16.60
C ARG A 239 -0.19 -2.02 -16.30
N MET A 240 0.80 -2.61 -16.98
CA MET A 240 2.20 -2.22 -16.81
C MET A 240 2.45 -0.76 -17.18
N VAL A 241 1.82 -0.25 -18.24
CA VAL A 241 1.95 1.16 -18.64
C VAL A 241 1.35 2.07 -17.57
N VAL A 242 0.14 1.78 -17.11
CA VAL A 242 -0.56 2.55 -16.05
C VAL A 242 0.19 2.52 -14.72
N MET A 243 0.78 1.38 -14.37
CA MET A 243 1.58 1.24 -13.15
C MET A 243 3.02 1.71 -13.30
N SER A 244 3.45 2.09 -14.52
CA SER A 244 4.76 2.67 -14.75
C SER A 244 4.73 4.19 -14.51
N ASP A 245 5.82 4.71 -13.99
CA ASP A 245 6.10 6.15 -13.89
C ASP A 245 6.48 6.76 -15.27
N GLN A 246 6.01 6.16 -16.37
CA GLN A 246 6.45 6.43 -17.75
C GLN A 246 5.35 6.97 -18.68
N ILE A 247 4.18 7.25 -18.14
CA ILE A 247 3.10 7.93 -18.87
C ILE A 247 3.38 9.43 -18.93
N LEU A 248 3.34 9.98 -20.13
CA LEU A 248 3.51 11.40 -20.39
C LEU A 248 2.16 12.07 -20.64
N GLY A 249 1.44 12.43 -19.58
CA GLY A 249 0.18 13.18 -19.68
C GLY A 249 -1.07 12.30 -19.52
N LYS A 250 -2.17 12.68 -20.19
CA LYS A 250 -3.46 12.00 -20.04
C LYS A 250 -3.59 10.84 -21.02
N ILE A 251 -4.22 9.76 -20.56
CA ILE A 251 -4.65 8.63 -21.40
C ILE A 251 -5.95 9.06 -22.09
N TRP A 252 -6.03 8.82 -23.40
CA TRP A 252 -7.22 9.12 -24.18
C TRP A 252 -7.90 7.84 -24.62
N LEU A 253 -9.17 7.68 -24.27
CA LEU A 253 -10.02 6.69 -24.90
C LEU A 253 -10.63 7.34 -26.15
N THR A 254 -10.28 6.80 -27.31
CA THR A 254 -10.74 7.33 -28.59
C THR A 254 -11.86 6.44 -29.08
N ASP A 255 -13.07 6.98 -29.18
CA ASP A 255 -14.14 6.31 -29.87
C ASP A 255 -14.01 6.58 -31.37
N THR A 256 -13.86 5.53 -32.16
CA THR A 256 -13.80 5.63 -33.61
C THR A 256 -15.21 5.84 -34.12
N TYR A 257 -15.45 6.95 -34.82
CA TYR A 257 -16.75 7.40 -35.34
C TYR A 257 -17.44 6.43 -36.34
N GLU A 258 -16.94 5.21 -36.53
CA GLU A 258 -17.50 4.20 -37.43
C GLU A 258 -17.81 2.90 -36.67
N ALA A 259 -19.02 2.37 -36.88
CA ALA A 259 -19.60 1.22 -36.20
C ALA A 259 -18.83 -0.13 -36.37
N ASN A 260 -17.74 -0.14 -37.14
CA ASN A 260 -16.93 -1.32 -37.44
C ASN A 260 -15.57 -1.34 -36.74
N TYR A 261 -15.23 -0.31 -35.96
CA TYR A 261 -13.96 -0.24 -35.25
C TYR A 261 -14.18 -0.31 -33.75
N THR A 262 -13.35 -1.10 -33.07
CA THR A 262 -13.30 -1.12 -31.60
C THR A 262 -12.59 0.13 -31.10
N SER A 263 -13.16 0.81 -30.11
CA SER A 263 -12.53 1.97 -29.48
C SER A 263 -11.09 1.64 -29.06
N PHE A 264 -10.15 2.55 -29.32
CA PHE A 264 -8.73 2.33 -29.03
C PHE A 264 -8.20 3.40 -28.08
N MET A 265 -7.24 2.98 -27.25
CA MET A 265 -6.64 3.83 -26.23
C MET A 265 -5.32 4.41 -26.75
N THR A 266 -5.18 5.74 -26.70
CA THR A 266 -3.91 6.41 -26.97
C THR A 266 -3.19 6.68 -25.66
N ILE A 267 -2.02 6.05 -25.47
CA ILE A 267 -1.20 6.23 -24.27
C ILE A 267 0.15 6.87 -24.66
N PRO A 268 0.38 8.15 -24.33
CA PRO A 268 1.68 8.76 -24.53
C PRO A 268 2.68 8.17 -23.52
N ILE A 269 3.74 7.55 -24.03
CA ILE A 269 4.79 6.90 -23.24
C ILE A 269 6.14 7.56 -23.49
N ALA A 270 7.04 7.49 -22.50
CA ALA A 270 8.42 7.91 -22.67
C ALA A 270 9.17 7.04 -23.70
N ASP A 271 10.13 7.62 -24.42
CA ASP A 271 10.89 6.96 -25.50
C ASP A 271 11.53 5.62 -25.09
N LYS A 272 11.98 5.53 -23.83
CA LYS A 272 12.53 4.28 -23.28
C LYS A 272 11.53 3.12 -23.18
N MET A 273 10.23 3.40 -23.11
CA MET A 273 9.16 2.40 -23.16
C MET A 273 8.84 2.00 -24.60
N THR A 274 9.03 2.89 -25.59
CA THR A 274 8.87 2.60 -27.02
C THR A 274 9.70 1.38 -27.43
N SER A 275 10.97 1.33 -27.03
CA SER A 275 11.86 0.20 -27.33
C SER A 275 11.34 -1.15 -26.82
N ARG A 276 10.56 -1.17 -25.72
CA ARG A 276 9.97 -2.42 -25.20
C ARG A 276 8.81 -2.91 -26.05
N PHE A 277 7.99 -2.01 -26.57
CA PHE A 277 6.85 -2.36 -27.42
C PHE A 277 7.29 -2.73 -28.83
N VAL A 278 8.19 -1.94 -29.42
CA VAL A 278 8.77 -2.18 -30.76
C VAL A 278 9.36 -3.59 -30.87
N ILE A 279 10.04 -4.07 -29.83
CA ILE A 279 10.72 -5.38 -29.86
C ILE A 279 9.76 -6.55 -29.65
N LYS A 280 8.66 -6.35 -28.91
CA LYS A 280 7.83 -7.46 -28.39
C LYS A 280 6.44 -7.56 -28.99
N ARG A 281 6.00 -6.60 -29.79
CA ARG A 281 4.61 -6.54 -30.28
C ARG A 281 4.53 -6.30 -31.78
N PRO A 282 3.56 -6.93 -32.45
CA PRO A 282 3.26 -6.61 -33.83
C PRO A 282 2.73 -5.18 -33.92
N ARG A 283 3.23 -4.44 -34.89
CA ARG A 283 2.68 -3.16 -35.30
C ARG A 283 1.39 -3.42 -36.07
N LEU A 284 0.31 -2.74 -35.67
CA LEU A 284 -0.94 -2.71 -36.43
C LEU A 284 -0.82 -1.59 -37.45
N MET A 285 -1.12 -1.88 -38.72
CA MET A 285 -1.14 -0.88 -39.80
C MET A 285 -2.39 -0.02 -39.74
#